data_AF-A0A850JTP1-F1
#
_entry.id   AF-A0A850JTP1-F1
#
_cell.length_a   1.000
_cell.length_b   1.000
_cell.length_c   1.000
_cell.angle_alpha   90.00
_cell.angle_beta   90.00
_cell.angle_gamma   90.00
#
_symmetry.space_group_name_H-M   'P 1'
#
loop_
_entity.id
_entity.type
_entity.pdbx_description
1 polymer ?
#
loop_
_entity_poly.entity_id
_entity_poly.type
_entity_poly.pdbx_seq_one_letter_code
_entity_poly.pdbx_strand_id
1 'polypeptide(L)'
;MKPKDMAQVTKSMNIKITNCELGVFGKISFSELDDNIYDKLSRNFAQNKKVECEVAWYTARDRGASLRKVGSTINNSDIKVTHCQLGCFYDEEFEKYDDK
;
A
#
# COMPACT_ATOMS: atom_id res chain seq x y z
N MET A 1 -6.72 -1.68 17.89
CA MET A 1 -7.16 -0.51 17.10
C MET A 1 -6.87 -0.83 15.66
N LYS A 2 -7.90 -0.87 14.80
CA LYS A 2 -7.75 -1.15 13.36
C LYS A 2 -7.26 0.13 12.65
N PRO A 3 -6.52 0.05 11.53
CA PRO A 3 -6.09 1.24 10.77
C PRO A 3 -7.24 2.18 10.40
N LYS A 4 -8.42 1.63 10.07
CA LYS A 4 -9.65 2.37 9.78
C LYS A 4 -10.08 3.28 10.93
N ASP A 5 -9.89 2.86 12.18
CA ASP A 5 -10.23 3.65 13.37
C ASP A 5 -9.40 4.93 13.42
N MET A 6 -8.09 4.83 13.12
CA MET A 6 -7.20 5.99 13.08
C MET A 6 -7.54 6.96 11.95
N ALA A 7 -7.90 6.44 10.77
CA ALA A 7 -8.38 7.28 9.68
C ALA A 7 -9.67 8.03 10.03
N GLN A 8 -10.58 7.40 10.77
CA GLN A 8 -11.79 8.06 11.27
C GLN A 8 -11.49 9.15 12.30
N VAL A 9 -10.57 8.89 13.24
CA VAL A 9 -10.14 9.87 14.25
C VAL A 9 -9.48 11.09 13.60
N THR A 10 -8.54 10.89 12.67
CA THR A 10 -7.91 12.02 11.97
C THR A 10 -8.92 12.87 11.22
N LYS A 11 -9.90 12.23 10.56
CA LYS A 11 -11.00 12.94 9.89
C LYS A 11 -11.88 13.75 10.86
N SER A 12 -12.22 13.21 12.03
CA SER A 12 -13.03 13.95 13.03
C SER A 12 -12.29 15.14 13.63
N MET A 13 -10.96 15.09 13.66
CA MET A 13 -10.08 16.18 14.07
C MET A 13 -9.77 17.18 12.94
N ASN A 14 -10.37 17.03 11.76
CA ASN A 14 -10.05 17.82 10.56
C ASN A 14 -8.57 17.77 10.16
N ILE A 15 -7.90 16.65 10.46
CA ILE A 15 -6.52 16.36 10.05
C ILE A 15 -6.56 15.52 8.77
N LYS A 16 -5.86 15.97 7.74
CA LYS A 16 -5.78 15.27 6.45
C LYS A 16 -4.40 14.64 6.27
N ILE A 17 -4.37 13.32 6.09
CA ILE A 17 -3.17 12.61 5.64
C ILE A 17 -3.00 12.89 4.15
N THR A 18 -1.93 13.59 3.78
CA THR A 18 -1.71 14.01 2.39
C THR A 18 -0.82 13.06 1.59
N ASN A 19 0.05 12.30 2.28
CA ASN A 19 1.06 11.45 1.66
C ASN A 19 1.36 10.24 2.58
N CYS A 20 1.85 9.15 1.98
CA CYS A 20 2.48 8.04 2.69
C CYS A 20 3.87 7.75 2.11
N GLU A 21 4.81 7.21 2.90
CA GLU A 21 6.18 6.93 2.43
C GLU A 21 6.25 5.88 1.31
N LEU A 22 5.28 4.96 1.26
CA LEU A 22 5.15 4.02 0.13
C LEU A 22 4.73 4.74 -1.16
N GLY A 23 4.21 5.96 -1.08
CA GLY A 23 3.84 6.76 -2.26
C GLY A 23 2.66 6.24 -3.07
N VAL A 24 1.77 5.44 -2.48
CA VAL A 24 0.53 4.98 -3.15
C VAL A 24 -0.45 6.14 -3.39
N PHE A 25 -0.32 7.23 -2.63
CA PHE A 25 -1.07 8.47 -2.82
C PHE A 25 -0.24 9.69 -2.40
N GLY A 26 -0.66 10.87 -2.85
CA GLY A 26 0.04 12.13 -2.63
C GLY A 26 0.96 12.51 -3.80
N LYS A 27 1.90 13.42 -3.55
CA LYS A 27 2.82 13.98 -4.56
C LYS A 27 4.26 13.58 -4.22
N ILE A 28 4.61 12.31 -4.43
CA ILE A 28 5.98 11.82 -4.30
C ILE A 28 6.53 11.56 -5.70
N SER A 29 7.78 11.94 -5.97
CA SER A 29 8.43 11.61 -7.23
C SER A 29 8.83 10.13 -7.27
N PHE A 30 8.42 9.45 -8.33
CA PHE A 30 8.71 8.03 -8.54
C PHE A 30 9.95 7.86 -9.43
N SER A 31 10.70 6.79 -9.17
CA SER A 31 11.77 6.31 -10.04
C SER A 31 11.21 5.32 -11.07
N GLU A 32 12.08 4.71 -11.88
CA GLU A 32 11.70 3.59 -12.74
C GLU A 32 11.26 2.36 -11.92
N LEU A 33 10.51 1.48 -12.61
CA LEU A 33 10.12 0.17 -12.12
C LEU A 33 11.35 -0.72 -11.91
N ASP A 34 11.33 -1.56 -10.87
CA ASP A 34 12.37 -2.57 -10.63
C ASP A 34 11.76 -3.98 -10.77
N ASP A 35 12.23 -4.73 -11.76
CA ASP A 35 11.70 -6.06 -12.09
C ASP A 35 11.84 -7.05 -10.92
N ASN A 36 12.92 -6.95 -10.13
CA ASN A 36 13.10 -7.85 -8.98
C ASN A 36 12.03 -7.57 -7.91
N ILE A 37 11.68 -6.29 -7.70
CA ILE A 37 10.62 -5.91 -6.76
C ILE A 37 9.26 -6.35 -7.31
N TYR A 38 9.00 -6.13 -8.59
CA TYR A 38 7.77 -6.56 -9.24
C TYR A 38 7.57 -8.07 -9.09
N ASP A 39 8.59 -8.88 -9.37
CA ASP A 39 8.57 -10.33 -9.24
C ASP A 39 8.33 -10.81 -7.80
N LYS A 40 8.74 -10.04 -6.80
CA LYS A 40 8.45 -10.36 -5.39
C LYS A 40 6.99 -10.08 -5.06
N LEU A 41 6.49 -8.93 -5.49
CA LEU A 41 5.11 -8.51 -5.27
C LEU A 41 4.14 -9.43 -6.01
N SER A 42 4.47 -9.86 -7.23
CA SER A 42 3.62 -10.71 -8.06
C SER A 42 3.35 -12.10 -7.50
N ARG A 43 4.29 -12.64 -6.72
CA ARG A 43 4.11 -13.88 -5.97
C ARG A 43 3.12 -13.76 -4.82
N ASN A 44 2.78 -12.54 -4.42
CA ASN A 44 1.85 -12.24 -3.33
C ASN A 44 0.56 -11.59 -3.85
N PHE A 45 0.26 -11.71 -5.16
CA PHE A 45 -1.00 -11.21 -5.69
C PHE A 45 -2.18 -11.95 -5.10
N ALA A 46 -3.10 -11.18 -4.52
CA ALA A 46 -4.47 -11.60 -4.36
C ALA A 46 -5.21 -11.55 -5.71
N GLN A 47 -6.52 -11.82 -5.70
CA GLN A 47 -7.34 -11.60 -6.89
C GLN A 47 -7.14 -10.18 -7.46
N ASN A 48 -7.12 -10.07 -8.79
CA ASN A 48 -7.01 -8.80 -9.52
C ASN A 48 -5.68 -8.02 -9.33
N LYS A 49 -4.55 -8.73 -9.12
CA LYS A 49 -3.20 -8.11 -8.99
C LYS A 49 -3.12 -7.08 -7.86
N LYS A 50 -3.86 -7.34 -6.79
CA LYS A 50 -3.83 -6.54 -5.56
C LYS A 50 -2.77 -7.08 -4.62
N VAL A 51 -2.06 -6.18 -3.95
CA VAL A 51 -1.15 -6.50 -2.84
C VAL A 51 -1.56 -5.68 -1.62
N GLU A 52 -1.49 -6.29 -0.45
CA GLU A 52 -1.70 -5.55 0.79
C GLU A 52 -0.55 -4.58 1.05
N CYS A 53 -0.85 -3.43 1.66
CA CYS A 53 0.16 -2.43 1.98
C CYS A 53 1.26 -3.03 2.86
N GLU A 54 0.92 -3.89 3.83
CA GLU A 54 1.91 -4.60 4.66
C GLU A 54 2.90 -5.42 3.83
N VAL A 55 2.43 -6.14 2.80
CA VAL A 55 3.28 -6.93 1.89
C VAL A 55 4.25 -6.04 1.12
N ALA A 56 3.81 -4.85 0.69
CA ALA A 56 4.69 -3.90 0.02
C ALA A 56 5.81 -3.39 0.97
N TRP A 57 5.48 -3.11 2.23
CA TRP A 57 6.46 -2.72 3.24
C TRP A 57 7.42 -3.86 3.59
N TYR A 58 6.92 -5.08 3.70
CA TYR A 58 7.75 -6.27 3.90
C TYR A 58 8.71 -6.47 2.73
N THR A 59 8.23 -6.31 1.49
CA THR A 59 9.05 -6.43 0.27
C THR A 59 10.21 -5.44 0.26
N ALA A 60 9.99 -4.20 0.73
CA ALA A 60 11.05 -3.22 0.87
C ALA A 60 12.16 -3.72 1.81
N ARG A 61 11.78 -4.24 2.98
CA ARG A 61 12.71 -4.79 3.99
C ARG A 61 13.44 -6.03 3.47
N ASP A 62 12.71 -6.99 2.90
CA ASP A 62 13.23 -8.25 2.35
C ASP A 62 14.27 -8.02 1.25
N ARG A 63 14.07 -7.00 0.41
CA ARG A 63 14.97 -6.69 -0.72
C ARG A 63 16.00 -5.62 -0.41
N GLY A 64 16.05 -5.09 0.82
CA GLY A 64 16.91 -3.95 1.15
C GLY A 64 16.63 -2.71 0.30
N ALA A 65 15.41 -2.58 -0.22
CA ALA A 65 14.98 -1.49 -1.09
C ALA A 65 14.29 -0.39 -0.28
N SER A 66 14.33 0.85 -0.79
CA SER A 66 13.55 1.93 -0.19
C SER A 66 12.06 1.75 -0.49
N LEU A 67 11.20 2.21 0.43
CA LEU A 67 9.75 2.26 0.21
C LEU A 67 9.40 3.07 -1.04
N ARG A 68 10.19 4.11 -1.37
CA ARG A 68 10.04 4.86 -2.62
C ARG A 68 10.25 3.98 -3.85
N LYS A 69 11.22 3.06 -3.84
CA LYS A 69 11.49 2.17 -4.97
C LYS A 69 10.38 1.13 -5.14
N VAL A 70 9.87 0.59 -4.03
CA VAL A 70 8.70 -0.29 -4.05
C VAL A 70 7.45 0.45 -4.53
N GLY A 71 7.19 1.63 -4.01
CA GLY A 71 6.11 2.52 -4.45
C GLY A 71 6.17 2.87 -5.93
N SER A 72 7.37 3.16 -6.42
CA SER A 72 7.60 3.43 -7.85
C SER A 72 7.29 2.21 -8.71
N THR A 73 7.72 1.02 -8.27
CA THR A 73 7.41 -0.25 -8.95
C THR A 73 5.90 -0.46 -9.02
N ILE A 74 5.20 -0.27 -7.89
CA ILE A 74 3.74 -0.38 -7.82
C ILE A 74 3.08 0.61 -8.79
N ASN A 75 3.38 1.90 -8.69
CA ASN A 75 2.73 2.95 -9.48
C ASN A 75 3.03 2.88 -10.99
N ASN A 76 4.18 2.31 -11.37
CA ASN A 76 4.57 2.13 -12.77
C ASN A 76 4.25 0.71 -13.30
N SER A 77 3.46 -0.07 -12.57
CA SER A 77 3.02 -1.42 -12.96
C SER A 77 1.49 -1.51 -12.98
N ASP A 78 0.97 -2.72 -13.15
CA ASP A 78 -0.45 -3.05 -13.06
C ASP A 78 -0.90 -3.44 -11.63
N ILE A 79 0.00 -3.32 -10.65
CA ILE A 79 -0.24 -3.66 -9.26
C ILE A 79 -1.10 -2.59 -8.59
N LYS A 80 -2.11 -3.02 -7.83
CA LYS A 80 -2.88 -2.14 -6.94
C LYS A 80 -2.59 -2.46 -5.48
N VAL A 81 -2.47 -1.43 -4.65
CA VAL A 81 -2.33 -1.62 -3.19
C VAL A 81 -3.70 -1.58 -2.54
N THR A 82 -3.93 -2.51 -1.63
CA THR A 82 -5.11 -2.54 -0.75
C THR A 82 -4.67 -2.52 0.73
N HIS A 83 -5.62 -2.42 1.67
CA HIS A 83 -5.39 -2.49 3.12
C HIS A 83 -4.34 -1.49 3.60
N CYS A 84 -4.61 -0.21 3.39
CA CYS A 84 -3.69 0.84 3.81
C CYS A 84 -3.41 0.73 5.32
N GLN A 85 -2.13 0.65 5.70
CA GLN A 85 -1.70 0.59 7.10
C GLN A 85 -2.01 1.89 7.88
N LEU A 86 -2.28 2.99 7.19
CA LEU A 86 -2.76 4.26 7.78
C LEU A 86 -4.30 4.37 7.81
N GLY A 87 -5.01 3.39 7.24
CA GLY A 87 -6.48 3.40 7.13
C GLY A 87 -7.06 4.32 6.07
N CYS A 88 -6.23 4.92 5.20
CA CYS A 88 -6.70 5.87 4.19
C CYS A 88 -7.61 5.25 3.11
N PHE A 89 -7.45 3.96 2.84
CA PHE A 89 -8.25 3.19 1.88
C PHE A 89 -8.23 1.71 2.25
N TYR A 90 -9.30 1.02 1.85
CA TYR A 90 -9.52 -0.41 2.04
C TYR A 90 -10.50 -0.87 0.96
N ASP A 91 -10.44 -2.11 0.48
CA ASP A 91 -11.42 -2.62 -0.49
C ASP A 91 -12.56 -3.40 0.18
N GLU A 92 -13.80 -3.11 -0.25
CA GLU A 92 -15.02 -3.71 0.31
C GLU A 92 -15.06 -5.25 0.18
N GLU A 93 -14.34 -5.80 -0.81
CA GLU A 93 -14.20 -7.24 -1.00
C GLU A 93 -13.57 -7.92 0.22
N PHE A 94 -12.63 -7.26 0.90
CA PHE A 94 -11.90 -7.82 2.04
C PHE A 94 -12.52 -7.54 3.41
N GLU A 95 -13.30 -6.46 3.59
CA GLU A 95 -14.02 -6.22 4.86
C GLU A 95 -14.89 -7.44 5.24
N LYS A 96 -15.45 -8.12 4.22
CA LYS A 96 -16.25 -9.34 4.42
C LYS A 96 -15.45 -10.55 4.92
N TYR A 97 -14.13 -10.56 4.76
CA TYR A 97 -13.25 -11.66 5.18
C TYR A 97 -12.67 -11.43 6.59
N ASP A 98 -12.42 -10.18 6.97
CA ASP A 98 -11.77 -9.80 8.24
C ASP A 98 -12.77 -9.70 9.42
N ASP A 99 -14.08 -9.74 9.14
CA ASP A 99 -15.17 -9.77 10.13
C ASP A 99 -15.62 -11.20 10.52
N LYS A 100 -14.81 -12.24 10.21
CA LYS A 100 -15.06 -13.64 10.59
C LYS A 100 -14.15 -14.13 11.71
#